data_AF-A0A6A8FIE0-F1
#
_entry.id   AF-A0A6A8FIE0-F1
#
_cell.length_a   1.000
_cell.length_b   1.000
_cell.length_c   1.000
_cell.angle_alpha   90.00
_cell.angle_beta   90.00
_cell.angle_gamma   90.00
#
_symmetry.space_group_name_H-M   'P 1'
#
loop_
_entity.id
_entity.type
_entity.pdbx_description
1 polymer ?
#
loop_
_entity_poly.entity_id
_entity_poly.type
_entity_poly.pdbx_seq_one_letter_code
_entity_poly.pdbx_strand_id
1 'polypeptide(L)'
;MINLLFGITLGLFSSLLSIKFGARYRCPHDCDISFSRIDTLQNHLQFVHSKKPLNRKRIVIIGGGFGGVTVLNKLQDRFQTDVTVDITMISKDNYLLFTPMLHEIASGMIETRHIVTPIRSFCKRSRFYCAGVESIDLENNSVEIRSSLAPIPHGTLNTMGRNSKSLCYDYLVIAVGSETRFFGMSDVEQNAFTIKTLDDAIRLRNHIIYLLEQADQLLPESSYD
;
A
#
# COMPACT_ATOMS: atom_id res chain seq x y z
N MET A 1 -45.05 1.71 -37.81
CA MET A 1 -44.25 2.94 -38.01
C MET A 1 -44.63 4.09 -37.07
N ILE A 2 -45.88 4.17 -36.57
CA ILE A 2 -46.37 5.27 -35.70
C ILE A 2 -45.87 5.19 -34.25
N ASN A 3 -45.70 3.99 -33.68
CA ASN A 3 -45.25 3.84 -32.27
C ASN A 3 -43.76 4.14 -32.05
N LEU A 4 -42.92 4.02 -33.09
CA LEU A 4 -41.48 4.32 -32.99
C LEU A 4 -41.22 5.83 -32.99
N LEU A 5 -41.99 6.58 -33.79
CA LEU A 5 -41.96 8.04 -33.83
C LEU A 5 -42.42 8.66 -32.50
N PHE A 6 -43.43 8.07 -31.84
CA PHE A 6 -43.89 8.53 -30.52
C PHE A 6 -42.86 8.34 -29.40
N GLY A 7 -42.10 7.25 -29.42
CA GLY A 7 -41.05 7.00 -28.42
C GLY A 7 -39.87 7.99 -28.53
N ILE A 8 -39.49 8.35 -29.76
CA ILE A 8 -38.39 9.30 -30.00
C ILE A 8 -38.80 10.73 -29.64
N THR A 9 -40.04 11.13 -29.94
CA THR A 9 -40.53 12.48 -29.61
C THR A 9 -40.73 12.66 -28.10
N LEU A 10 -41.26 11.66 -27.38
CA LEU A 10 -41.35 11.68 -25.91
C LEU A 10 -39.98 11.65 -25.23
N GLY A 11 -39.03 10.85 -25.73
CA GLY A 11 -37.67 10.77 -25.20
C GLY A 11 -36.95 12.12 -25.30
N LEU A 12 -37.00 12.76 -26.48
CA LEU A 12 -36.40 14.07 -26.72
C LEU A 12 -37.11 15.18 -25.94
N PHE A 13 -38.45 15.16 -25.83
CA PHE A 13 -39.18 16.13 -25.00
C PHE A 13 -38.88 15.96 -23.51
N SER A 14 -38.76 14.74 -22.99
CA SER A 14 -38.40 14.51 -21.58
C SER A 14 -36.96 14.95 -21.30
N SER A 15 -36.03 14.72 -22.24
CA SER A 15 -34.65 15.17 -22.15
C SER A 15 -34.55 16.70 -22.24
N LEU A 16 -35.31 17.34 -23.14
CA LEU A 16 -35.39 18.80 -23.25
C LEU A 16 -36.07 19.44 -22.04
N LEU A 17 -37.13 18.84 -21.48
CA LEU A 17 -37.75 19.30 -20.24
C LEU A 17 -36.77 19.16 -19.07
N SER A 18 -36.03 18.04 -18.99
CA SER A 18 -35.04 17.83 -17.93
C SER A 18 -33.83 18.76 -18.04
N ILE A 19 -33.48 19.23 -19.25
CA ILE A 19 -32.42 20.22 -19.47
C ILE A 19 -32.93 21.65 -19.23
N LYS A 20 -34.17 21.95 -19.65
CA LYS A 20 -34.76 23.31 -19.62
C LYS A 20 -35.44 23.67 -18.30
N PHE A 21 -35.94 22.68 -17.57
CA PHE A 21 -36.55 22.80 -16.25
C PHE A 21 -35.79 22.04 -15.17
N GLY A 22 -34.52 21.67 -15.43
CA GLY A 22 -33.68 20.84 -14.58
C GLY A 22 -34.00 21.06 -13.12
N ALA A 23 -34.73 20.11 -12.54
CA ALA A 23 -35.19 20.20 -11.17
C ALA A 23 -33.94 20.32 -10.31
N ARG A 24 -33.64 21.54 -9.87
CA ARG A 24 -32.51 21.80 -8.99
C ARG A 24 -32.90 21.22 -7.64
N TYR A 25 -32.42 20.01 -7.40
CA TYR A 25 -32.62 19.29 -6.17
C TYR A 25 -31.88 20.07 -5.07
N ARG A 26 -32.61 20.71 -4.16
CA ARG A 26 -32.02 21.41 -3.02
C ARG A 26 -31.87 20.44 -1.84
N CYS A 27 -30.82 20.64 -1.07
CA CYS A 27 -30.72 19.98 0.22
C CYS A 27 -31.88 20.44 1.13
N PRO A 28 -32.62 19.52 1.78
CA PRO A 28 -33.67 19.86 2.75
C PRO A 28 -33.11 20.32 4.12
N HIS A 29 -31.79 20.27 4.30
CA HIS A 29 -31.09 20.79 5.49
C HIS A 29 -30.44 22.14 5.20
N ASP A 30 -29.91 22.79 6.24
CA ASP A 30 -29.42 24.18 6.24
C ASP A 30 -28.05 24.37 5.56
N CYS A 31 -27.88 23.78 4.37
CA CYS A 31 -26.62 23.79 3.61
C CYS A 31 -26.60 24.75 2.43
N ASP A 32 -27.75 25.27 2.01
CA ASP A 32 -27.91 26.14 0.82
C ASP A 32 -27.13 25.67 -0.44
N ILE A 33 -27.13 24.35 -0.70
CA ILE A 33 -26.53 23.75 -1.90
C ILE A 33 -27.65 23.21 -2.82
N SER A 34 -27.48 23.40 -4.12
CA SER A 34 -28.37 22.86 -5.16
C SER A 34 -27.64 21.89 -6.08
N PHE A 35 -28.28 20.78 -6.42
CA PHE A 35 -27.74 19.70 -7.24
C PHE A 35 -28.52 19.59 -8.56
N SER A 36 -27.80 19.37 -9.65
CA SER A 36 -28.38 19.14 -10.98
C SER A 36 -28.91 17.73 -11.18
N ARG A 37 -28.51 16.77 -10.33
CA ARG A 37 -28.92 15.36 -10.41
C ARG A 37 -29.35 14.83 -9.05
N ILE A 38 -30.31 13.92 -9.05
CA ILE A 38 -30.91 13.35 -7.83
C ILE A 38 -29.96 12.40 -7.09
N ASP A 39 -29.13 11.65 -7.82
CA ASP A 39 -28.10 10.75 -7.27
C ASP A 39 -27.05 11.54 -6.48
N THR A 40 -26.65 12.72 -6.96
CA THR A 40 -25.74 13.61 -6.24
C THR A 40 -26.37 14.19 -4.98
N LEU A 41 -27.65 14.59 -5.01
CA LEU A 41 -28.39 15.01 -3.81
C LEU A 41 -28.46 13.86 -2.78
N GLN A 42 -28.80 12.65 -3.22
CA GLN A 42 -28.89 11.48 -2.34
C GLN A 42 -27.55 11.18 -1.66
N ASN A 43 -26.45 11.23 -2.41
CA ASN A 43 -25.10 11.11 -1.87
C ASN A 43 -24.81 12.22 -0.85
N HIS A 44 -25.11 13.48 -1.17
CA HIS A 44 -24.92 14.59 -0.23
C HIS A 44 -25.71 14.39 1.07
N LEU A 45 -26.99 14.02 0.99
CA LEU A 45 -27.82 13.70 2.16
C LEU A 45 -27.26 12.53 2.97
N GLN A 46 -26.76 11.50 2.29
CA GLN A 46 -26.16 10.34 2.92
C GLN A 46 -24.83 10.67 3.62
N PHE A 47 -23.97 11.47 3.01
CA PHE A 47 -22.60 11.68 3.50
C PHE A 47 -22.45 12.90 4.41
N VAL A 48 -23.28 13.92 4.25
CA VAL A 48 -23.21 15.19 5.01
C VAL A 48 -24.24 15.22 6.15
N HIS A 49 -25.43 14.63 5.93
CA HIS A 49 -26.56 14.76 6.88
C HIS A 49 -26.94 13.48 7.61
N SER A 50 -26.49 12.31 7.16
CA SER A 50 -26.76 11.09 7.90
C SER A 50 -25.92 11.05 9.17
N LYS A 51 -26.59 10.99 10.33
CA LYS A 51 -25.97 10.76 11.65
C LYS A 51 -25.25 9.41 11.76
N LYS A 52 -25.50 8.48 10.84
CA LYS A 52 -24.95 7.13 10.89
C LYS A 52 -23.57 7.12 10.22
N PRO A 53 -22.48 6.74 10.93
CA PRO A 53 -21.18 6.59 10.30
C PRO A 53 -21.31 5.57 9.17
N LEU A 54 -20.72 5.90 8.02
CA LEU A 54 -20.64 4.97 6.89
C LEU A 54 -20.01 3.67 7.38
N ASN A 55 -20.74 2.57 7.23
CA ASN A 55 -20.19 1.25 7.51
C ASN A 55 -19.20 0.90 6.40
N ARG A 56 -17.93 1.28 6.59
CA ARG A 56 -16.88 1.05 5.60
C ARG A 56 -16.37 -0.37 5.71
N LYS A 57 -16.30 -1.08 4.60
CA LYS A 57 -15.58 -2.35 4.46
C LYS A 57 -14.09 -2.08 4.47
N ARG A 58 -13.40 -2.65 5.45
CA ARG A 58 -11.96 -2.46 5.70
C ARG A 58 -11.17 -3.60 5.08
N ILE A 59 -10.32 -3.28 4.12
CA ILE A 59 -9.38 -4.23 3.53
C ILE A 59 -7.98 -3.88 4.01
N VAL A 60 -7.36 -4.80 4.73
CA VAL A 60 -5.98 -4.66 5.21
C VAL A 60 -5.07 -5.56 4.37
N ILE A 61 -4.02 -4.98 3.82
CA ILE A 61 -2.98 -5.66 3.05
C ILE A 61 -1.68 -5.61 3.86
N ILE A 62 -1.14 -6.77 4.19
CA ILE A 62 0.15 -6.90 4.87
C ILE A 62 1.22 -7.29 3.83
N GLY A 63 2.26 -6.46 3.73
CA GLY A 63 3.41 -6.67 2.86
C GLY A 63 3.42 -5.74 1.65
N GLY A 64 4.48 -4.94 1.52
CA GLY A 64 4.70 -3.99 0.41
C GLY A 64 5.48 -4.55 -0.78
N GLY A 65 5.56 -5.87 -0.91
CA GLY A 65 6.22 -6.55 -2.04
C GLY A 65 5.36 -6.62 -3.30
N PHE A 66 5.82 -7.38 -4.30
CA PHE A 66 5.12 -7.54 -5.59
C PHE A 66 3.65 -7.95 -5.44
N GLY A 67 3.39 -8.93 -4.58
CA GLY A 67 2.02 -9.42 -4.33
C GLY A 67 1.12 -8.33 -3.74
N GLY A 68 1.57 -7.68 -2.66
CA GLY A 68 0.77 -6.68 -1.96
C GLY A 68 0.52 -5.43 -2.80
N VAL A 69 1.52 -4.93 -3.52
CA VAL A 69 1.37 -3.78 -4.44
C VAL A 69 0.45 -4.12 -5.60
N THR A 70 0.53 -5.33 -6.15
CA THR A 70 -0.37 -5.77 -7.23
C THR A 70 -1.82 -5.81 -6.75
N VAL A 71 -2.07 -6.39 -5.57
CA VAL A 71 -3.41 -6.45 -4.98
C VAL A 71 -3.93 -5.04 -4.67
N LEU A 72 -3.09 -4.17 -4.11
CA LEU A 72 -3.44 -2.78 -3.85
C LEU A 72 -3.90 -2.06 -5.12
N ASN A 73 -3.12 -2.14 -6.20
CA ASN A 73 -3.46 -1.48 -7.45
C ASN A 73 -4.81 -1.98 -7.99
N LYS A 74 -5.01 -3.30 -8.04
CA LYS A 74 -6.29 -3.90 -8.49
C LYS A 74 -7.48 -3.47 -7.63
N LEU A 75 -7.33 -3.42 -6.31
CA LEU A 75 -8.40 -2.99 -5.40
C LEU A 75 -8.72 -1.50 -5.55
N GLN A 76 -7.69 -0.65 -5.64
CA GLN A 76 -7.88 0.78 -5.85
C GLN A 76 -8.59 1.06 -7.18
N ASP A 77 -8.20 0.38 -8.26
CA ASP A 77 -8.84 0.51 -9.57
C ASP A 77 -10.29 0.01 -9.54
N ARG A 78 -10.54 -1.14 -8.90
CA ARG A 78 -11.89 -1.73 -8.81
C ARG A 78 -12.88 -0.88 -8.02
N PHE A 79 -12.42 -0.25 -6.94
CA PHE A 79 -13.25 0.47 -5.98
C PHE A 79 -13.03 1.99 -6.03
N GLN A 80 -12.43 2.54 -7.09
CA GLN A 80 -11.97 3.93 -7.17
C GLN A 80 -13.01 4.98 -6.69
N THR A 81 -14.29 4.77 -6.98
CA THR A 81 -15.40 5.68 -6.63
C THR A 81 -16.21 5.23 -5.41
N ASP A 82 -15.96 4.03 -4.87
CA ASP A 82 -16.76 3.45 -3.79
C ASP A 82 -16.23 3.86 -2.41
N VAL A 83 -16.77 4.96 -1.87
CA VAL A 83 -16.40 5.52 -0.56
C VAL A 83 -16.75 4.61 0.63
N THR A 84 -17.45 3.50 0.40
CA THR A 84 -17.73 2.49 1.41
C THR A 84 -16.60 1.48 1.58
N VAL A 85 -15.54 1.53 0.76
CA VAL A 85 -14.35 0.67 0.89
C VAL A 85 -13.15 1.48 1.37
N ASP A 86 -12.52 1.02 2.46
CA ASP A 86 -11.30 1.60 3.02
C ASP A 86 -10.15 0.59 2.88
N ILE A 87 -9.09 0.97 2.17
CA ILE A 87 -7.93 0.12 1.89
C ILE A 87 -6.75 0.62 2.72
N THR A 88 -6.15 -0.28 3.47
CA THR A 88 -4.95 0.00 4.27
C THR A 88 -3.84 -0.97 3.91
N MET A 89 -2.66 -0.44 3.59
CA MET A 89 -1.44 -1.21 3.38
C MET A 89 -0.50 -1.03 4.58
N ILE A 90 0.08 -2.14 5.01
CA ILE A 90 1.05 -2.22 6.10
C ILE A 90 2.30 -2.88 5.54
N SER A 91 3.47 -2.24 5.71
CA SER A 91 4.75 -2.83 5.32
C SER A 91 5.83 -2.36 6.28
N LYS A 92 6.78 -3.26 6.62
CA LYS A 92 7.95 -2.91 7.43
C LYS A 92 8.84 -1.89 6.70
N ASP A 93 9.01 -2.09 5.41
CA ASP A 93 9.78 -1.22 4.52
C ASP A 93 8.86 -0.18 3.88
N ASN A 94 9.38 1.03 3.61
CA ASN A 94 8.66 2.11 2.94
C ASN A 94 8.84 2.10 1.40
N TYR A 95 9.49 1.08 0.85
CA TYR A 95 9.75 0.89 -0.57
C TYR A 95 9.44 -0.54 -1.02
N LEU A 96 9.04 -0.66 -2.29
CA LEU A 96 9.02 -1.91 -3.03
C LEU A 96 10.44 -2.15 -3.57
N LEU A 97 10.98 -3.33 -3.32
CA LEU A 97 12.27 -3.78 -3.84
C LEU A 97 12.07 -4.63 -5.10
N PHE A 98 12.68 -4.23 -6.22
CA PHE A 98 12.73 -5.03 -7.43
C PHE A 98 13.80 -6.12 -7.28
N THR A 99 13.44 -7.18 -6.57
CA THR A 99 14.35 -8.28 -6.22
C THR A 99 15.08 -8.93 -7.40
N PRO A 100 14.54 -8.98 -8.65
CA PRO A 100 15.28 -9.57 -9.77
C PRO A 100 16.63 -8.91 -10.06
N MET A 101 16.82 -7.62 -9.72
CA MET A 101 18.07 -6.88 -10.00
C MET A 101 19.00 -6.76 -8.77
N LEU A 102 18.75 -7.51 -7.70
CA LEU A 102 19.62 -7.47 -6.50
C LEU A 102 21.07 -7.87 -6.79
N HIS A 103 21.29 -8.80 -7.73
CA HIS A 103 22.63 -9.23 -8.12
C HIS A 103 23.42 -8.09 -8.78
N GLU A 104 22.77 -7.17 -9.51
CA GLU A 104 23.43 -6.01 -10.13
C GLU A 104 23.86 -4.97 -9.09
N ILE A 105 23.15 -4.88 -7.96
CA ILE A 105 23.59 -4.08 -6.80
C ILE A 105 24.82 -4.71 -6.16
N ALA A 106 24.77 -6.03 -5.94
CA ALA A 106 25.85 -6.78 -5.31
C ALA A 106 27.15 -6.73 -6.14
N SER A 107 27.05 -6.72 -7.47
CA SER A 107 28.19 -6.53 -8.38
C SER A 107 28.61 -5.08 -8.55
N GLY A 108 27.81 -4.10 -8.09
CA GLY A 108 28.08 -2.67 -8.26
C GLY A 108 27.76 -2.12 -9.66
N MET A 109 27.05 -2.87 -10.50
CA MET A 109 26.66 -2.44 -11.85
C MET A 109 25.61 -1.33 -11.85
N ILE A 110 24.74 -1.29 -10.83
CA ILE A 110 23.72 -0.25 -10.68
C ILE A 110 23.66 0.28 -9.23
N GLU A 111 23.08 1.46 -9.07
CA GLU A 111 22.80 2.03 -7.74
C GLU A 111 21.51 1.50 -7.13
N THR A 112 21.47 1.48 -5.79
CA THR A 112 20.32 1.02 -4.99
C THR A 112 19.02 1.74 -5.33
N ARG A 113 19.10 3.04 -5.64
CA ARG A 113 17.95 3.87 -6.02
C ARG A 113 17.23 3.38 -7.29
N HIS A 114 17.91 2.64 -8.17
CA HIS A 114 17.33 2.17 -9.43
C HIS A 114 16.39 0.96 -9.25
N ILE A 115 16.47 0.26 -8.13
CA ILE A 115 15.68 -0.96 -7.87
C ILE A 115 14.69 -0.81 -6.72
N VAL A 116 14.51 0.41 -6.20
CA VAL A 116 13.56 0.70 -5.14
C VAL A 116 12.51 1.71 -5.62
N THR A 117 11.25 1.49 -5.25
CA THR A 117 10.18 2.44 -5.51
C THR A 117 9.42 2.72 -4.21
N PRO A 118 9.26 3.98 -3.78
CA PRO A 118 8.53 4.28 -2.55
C PRO A 118 7.10 3.72 -2.58
N ILE A 119 6.68 2.95 -1.58
CA ILE A 119 5.34 2.31 -1.57
C ILE A 119 4.22 3.36 -1.66
N ARG A 120 4.46 4.53 -1.05
CA ARG A 120 3.52 5.65 -1.07
C ARG A 120 3.15 6.11 -2.48
N SER A 121 3.99 5.89 -3.50
CA SER A 121 3.66 6.24 -4.89
C SER A 121 2.53 5.36 -5.46
N PHE A 122 2.35 4.14 -4.92
CA PHE A 122 1.26 3.24 -5.30
C PHE A 122 -0.03 3.51 -4.51
N CYS A 123 0.08 4.10 -3.31
CA CYS A 123 -1.05 4.38 -2.41
C CYS A 123 -1.84 5.63 -2.82
N LYS A 124 -2.57 5.56 -3.94
CA LYS A 124 -3.38 6.67 -4.48
C LYS A 124 -4.68 6.88 -3.70
N ARG A 125 -5.28 5.80 -3.19
CA ARG A 125 -6.57 5.75 -2.48
C ARG A 125 -6.54 4.77 -1.32
N SER A 126 -5.39 4.68 -0.66
CA SER A 126 -5.18 3.78 0.46
C SER A 126 -4.36 4.47 1.54
N ARG A 127 -4.56 4.06 2.79
CA ARG A 127 -3.67 4.44 3.89
C ARG A 127 -2.43 3.56 3.83
N PHE A 128 -1.28 4.11 4.19
CA PHE A 128 -0.03 3.36 4.31
C PHE A 128 0.56 3.50 5.70
N TYR A 129 0.84 2.37 6.33
CA TYR A 129 1.59 2.28 7.58
C TYR A 129 2.95 1.64 7.31
N CYS A 130 4.02 2.41 7.55
CA CYS A 130 5.38 1.89 7.64
C CYS A 130 5.56 1.29 9.04
N ALA A 131 5.25 0.01 9.20
CA ALA A 131 5.19 -0.68 10.48
C ALA A 131 5.36 -2.19 10.28
N GLY A 132 5.96 -2.84 11.28
CA GLY A 132 5.94 -4.29 11.39
C GLY A 132 4.59 -4.78 11.92
N VAL A 133 4.16 -5.98 11.49
CA VAL A 133 3.03 -6.68 12.09
C VAL A 133 3.55 -7.58 13.20
N GLU A 134 2.99 -7.49 14.40
CA GLU A 134 3.39 -8.29 15.57
C GLU A 134 2.52 -9.54 15.71
N SER A 135 1.21 -9.38 15.53
CA SER A 135 0.25 -10.47 15.66
C SER A 135 -0.99 -10.22 14.81
N ILE A 136 -1.65 -11.30 14.43
CA ILE A 136 -2.92 -11.30 13.71
C ILE A 136 -3.91 -12.08 14.57
N ASP A 137 -4.99 -11.42 14.99
CA ASP A 137 -6.11 -12.03 15.68
C ASP A 137 -7.21 -12.32 14.64
N LEU A 138 -7.42 -13.61 14.37
CA LEU A 138 -8.42 -14.08 13.40
C LEU A 138 -9.82 -14.17 14.02
N GLU A 139 -9.94 -14.25 15.35
CA GLU A 139 -11.24 -14.32 16.03
C GLU A 139 -11.87 -12.92 16.08
N ASN A 140 -11.08 -11.90 16.42
CA ASN A 140 -11.53 -10.52 16.51
C ASN A 140 -11.30 -9.72 15.21
N ASN A 141 -10.74 -10.35 14.18
CA ASN A 141 -10.39 -9.72 12.90
C ASN A 141 -9.57 -8.44 13.08
N SER A 142 -8.45 -8.53 13.80
CA SER A 142 -7.54 -7.41 14.04
C SER A 142 -6.07 -7.77 13.79
N VAL A 143 -5.27 -6.75 13.49
CA VAL A 143 -3.82 -6.83 13.30
C VAL A 143 -3.16 -5.84 14.23
N GLU A 144 -2.23 -6.30 15.05
CA GLU A 144 -1.38 -5.43 15.86
C GLU A 144 -0.14 -5.04 15.04
N ILE A 145 0.07 -3.73 14.91
CA ILE A 145 1.24 -3.18 14.22
C ILE A 145 2.11 -2.38 15.17
N ARG A 146 3.43 -2.42 14.95
CA ARG A 146 4.41 -1.57 15.62
C ARG A 146 5.13 -0.68 14.63
N SER A 147 5.04 0.63 14.85
CA SER A 147 5.83 1.61 14.11
C SER A 147 7.27 1.61 14.59
N SER A 148 8.21 1.52 13.65
CA SER A 148 9.65 1.67 13.91
C SER A 148 10.08 3.13 14.03
N LEU A 149 9.20 4.09 13.70
CA LEU A 149 9.47 5.52 13.82
C LEU A 149 9.33 5.99 15.27
N ALA A 150 10.19 6.92 15.69
CA ALA A 150 10.18 7.50 17.04
C ALA A 150 8.79 8.08 17.40
N PRO A 151 8.40 8.07 18.69
CA PRO A 151 7.14 8.66 19.13
C PRO A 151 7.04 10.12 18.69
N ILE A 152 5.94 10.49 18.04
CA ILE A 152 5.70 11.88 17.63
C ILE A 152 5.10 12.61 18.83
N PRO A 153 5.71 13.71 19.34
CA PRO A 153 5.27 14.39 20.56
C PRO A 153 3.83 14.94 20.54
N HIS A 154 3.22 15.05 19.35
CA HIS A 154 1.89 15.67 19.16
C HIS A 154 0.97 14.89 18.19
N GLY A 155 1.28 13.62 17.89
CA GLY A 155 0.45 12.79 17.02
C GLY A 155 -0.55 11.95 17.81
N THR A 156 -1.72 11.67 17.22
CA THR A 156 -2.77 10.77 17.76
C THR A 156 -2.36 9.28 17.75
N LEU A 157 -1.06 8.98 17.78
CA LEU A 157 -0.52 7.70 18.23
C LEU A 157 -0.42 7.80 19.75
N ASN A 158 -1.57 7.59 20.38
CA ASN A 158 -1.83 7.93 21.77
C ASN A 158 -0.90 7.26 22.78
N THR A 159 -0.59 8.04 23.83
CA THR A 159 -0.55 7.68 25.25
C THR A 159 0.07 6.32 25.62
N MET A 160 1.14 6.34 26.43
CA MET A 160 1.85 5.19 27.04
C MET A 160 3.16 4.75 26.36
N GLY A 161 3.81 5.59 25.54
CA GLY A 161 5.17 5.33 25.06
C GLY A 161 5.35 4.05 24.21
N ARG A 162 4.24 3.43 23.77
CA ARG A 162 4.24 2.25 22.90
C ARG A 162 3.81 2.69 21.51
N ASN A 163 4.70 2.49 20.54
CA ASN A 163 4.42 2.74 19.11
C ASN A 163 3.55 1.63 18.48
N SER A 164 2.62 1.04 19.25
CA SER A 164 1.77 -0.08 18.83
C SER A 164 0.34 0.39 18.53
N LYS A 165 -0.29 -0.17 17.50
CA LYS A 165 -1.66 0.15 17.10
C LYS A 165 -2.39 -1.10 16.62
N SER A 166 -3.63 -1.26 17.06
CA SER A 166 -4.55 -2.29 16.55
C SER A 166 -5.32 -1.78 15.33
N LEU A 167 -5.39 -2.59 14.28
CA LEU A 167 -6.16 -2.32 13.06
C LEU A 167 -7.15 -3.45 12.81
N CYS A 168 -8.44 -3.15 12.91
CA CYS A 168 -9.50 -4.10 12.56
C CYS A 168 -9.71 -4.17 11.03
N TYR A 169 -10.06 -5.35 10.53
CA TYR A 169 -10.34 -5.61 9.12
C TYR A 169 -11.66 -6.36 8.92
N ASP A 170 -12.24 -6.24 7.73
CA ASP A 170 -13.26 -7.16 7.21
C ASP A 170 -12.63 -8.20 6.27
N TYR A 171 -11.58 -7.79 5.55
CA TYR A 171 -10.79 -8.66 4.68
C TYR A 171 -9.30 -8.44 4.92
N LEU A 172 -8.57 -9.54 5.05
CA LEU A 172 -7.13 -9.54 5.24
C LEU A 172 -6.43 -10.17 4.05
N VAL A 173 -5.44 -9.48 3.50
CA VAL A 173 -4.53 -9.98 2.46
C VAL A 173 -3.15 -10.13 3.07
N ILE A 174 -2.61 -11.34 3.09
CA ILE A 174 -1.26 -11.63 3.58
C ILE A 174 -0.33 -11.81 2.40
N ALA A 175 0.59 -10.86 2.22
CA ALA A 175 1.56 -10.80 1.12
C ALA A 175 2.98 -10.47 1.62
N VAL A 176 3.37 -11.03 2.77
CA VAL A 176 4.66 -10.77 3.45
C VAL A 176 5.89 -11.32 2.73
N GLY A 177 5.70 -12.17 1.73
CA GLY A 177 6.80 -12.82 1.01
C GLY A 177 7.38 -14.01 1.77
N SER A 178 8.70 -14.18 1.69
CA SER A 178 9.42 -15.30 2.31
C SER A 178 10.79 -14.86 2.80
N GLU A 179 11.36 -15.66 3.69
CA GLU A 179 12.73 -15.52 4.20
C GLU A 179 13.63 -16.63 3.64
N THR A 180 14.95 -16.42 3.72
CA THR A 180 15.93 -17.43 3.32
C THR A 180 15.88 -18.59 4.32
N ARG A 181 15.81 -19.83 3.81
CA ARG A 181 15.78 -21.03 4.63
C ARG A 181 17.11 -21.77 4.52
N PHE A 182 17.78 -21.99 5.65
CA PHE A 182 19.06 -22.71 5.72
C PHE A 182 18.94 -24.22 5.96
N PHE A 183 17.70 -24.74 6.05
CA PHE A 183 17.41 -26.18 6.18
C PHE A 183 18.16 -26.91 7.31
N GLY A 184 18.42 -26.20 8.42
CA GLY A 184 19.13 -26.74 9.59
C GLY A 184 20.65 -26.71 9.51
N MET A 185 21.23 -26.15 8.43
CA MET A 185 22.67 -25.97 8.28
C MET A 185 23.14 -24.70 8.99
N SER A 186 23.38 -24.79 10.31
CA SER A 186 23.83 -23.66 11.14
C SER A 186 25.14 -23.05 10.63
N ASP A 187 26.06 -23.88 10.12
CA ASP A 187 27.36 -23.42 9.63
C ASP A 187 27.19 -22.55 8.38
N VAL A 188 26.23 -22.87 7.52
CA VAL A 188 25.92 -22.06 6.33
C VAL A 188 25.27 -20.74 6.76
N GLU A 189 24.33 -20.78 7.70
CA GLU A 189 23.66 -19.58 8.22
C GLU A 189 24.64 -18.58 8.84
N GLN A 190 25.68 -19.07 9.52
CA GLN A 190 26.68 -18.21 10.17
C GLN A 190 27.74 -17.66 9.20
N ASN A 191 28.04 -18.37 8.11
CA ASN A 191 29.19 -18.06 7.25
C ASN A 191 28.83 -17.63 5.83
N ALA A 192 27.56 -17.74 5.40
CA ALA A 192 27.13 -17.37 4.05
C ALA A 192 26.45 -15.99 3.99
N PHE A 193 26.68 -15.28 2.89
CA PHE A 193 25.85 -14.14 2.53
C PHE A 193 24.52 -14.62 1.94
N THR A 194 23.45 -13.89 2.26
CA THR A 194 22.16 -14.04 1.56
C THR A 194 22.04 -12.97 0.46
N ILE A 195 20.98 -13.04 -0.35
CA ILE A 195 20.67 -12.03 -1.38
C ILE A 195 19.16 -11.85 -1.51
N LYS A 196 18.52 -11.39 -0.43
CA LYS A 196 17.07 -11.23 -0.34
C LYS A 196 16.64 -9.79 -0.13
N THR A 197 17.48 -9.00 0.51
CA THR A 197 17.24 -7.60 0.87
C THR A 197 18.24 -6.67 0.20
N LEU A 198 17.95 -5.37 0.22
CA LEU A 198 18.89 -4.36 -0.26
C LEU A 198 20.19 -4.35 0.57
N ASP A 199 20.06 -4.55 1.88
CA ASP A 199 21.19 -4.61 2.82
C ASP A 199 22.09 -5.81 2.52
N ASP A 200 21.52 -6.97 2.19
CA ASP A 200 22.29 -8.15 1.79
C ASP A 200 23.20 -7.86 0.59
N ALA A 201 22.66 -7.23 -0.45
CA ALA A 201 23.42 -6.88 -1.65
C ALA A 201 24.53 -5.86 -1.37
N ILE A 202 24.27 -4.86 -0.52
CA ILE A 202 25.28 -3.87 -0.11
C ILE A 202 26.39 -4.54 0.70
N ARG A 203 26.04 -5.40 1.66
CA ARG A 203 27.00 -6.14 2.49
C ARG A 203 27.89 -7.02 1.65
N LEU A 204 27.30 -7.79 0.72
CA LEU A 204 28.04 -8.66 -0.18
C LEU A 204 29.03 -7.87 -1.05
N ARG A 205 28.58 -6.74 -1.64
CA ARG A 205 29.47 -5.86 -2.42
C ARG A 205 30.64 -5.35 -1.60
N ASN A 206 30.36 -4.80 -0.42
CA ASN A 206 31.38 -4.23 0.45
C ASN A 206 32.37 -5.31 0.91
N HIS A 207 31.90 -6.53 1.17
CA HIS A 207 32.76 -7.65 1.52
C HIS A 207 33.71 -8.04 0.39
N ILE A 208 33.21 -8.11 -0.85
CA ILE A 208 34.05 -8.41 -2.02
C ILE A 208 35.13 -7.33 -2.20
N ILE A 209 34.77 -6.05 -2.12
CA ILE A 209 35.74 -4.95 -2.22
C ILE A 209 36.78 -5.07 -1.10
N TYR A 210 36.35 -5.28 0.14
CA TYR A 210 37.24 -5.46 1.28
C TYR A 210 38.24 -6.61 1.07
N LEU A 211 37.79 -7.75 0.56
CA LEU A 211 38.67 -8.88 0.28
C LEU A 211 39.69 -8.58 -0.83
N LEU A 212 39.32 -7.81 -1.85
CA LEU A 212 40.26 -7.40 -2.90
C LEU A 212 41.35 -6.48 -2.35
N GLU A 213 40.99 -5.51 -1.50
CA GLU A 213 41.96 -4.64 -0.83
C GLU A 213 42.89 -5.42 0.10
N GLN A 214 42.35 -6.38 0.86
CA GLN A 214 43.16 -7.26 1.70
C GLN A 214 44.14 -8.11 0.88
N ALA A 215 43.69 -8.62 -0.28
CA ALA A 215 44.53 -9.42 -1.16
C ALA A 215 45.68 -8.61 -1.78
N ASP A 216 45.46 -7.35 -2.13
CA ASP A 216 46.51 -6.46 -2.67
C ASP A 216 47.60 -6.15 -1.63
N GLN A 217 47.24 -6.11 -0.34
CA GLN A 217 48.20 -5.91 0.77
C GLN A 217 49.01 -7.16 1.10
N LEU A 218 48.56 -8.35 0.69
CA LEU A 218 49.35 -9.56 0.83
C LEU A 218 50.47 -9.51 -0.21
N LEU A 219 51.67 -9.13 0.25
CA LEU A 219 52.89 -9.31 -0.55
C LEU A 219 52.95 -10.77 -1.02
N PRO A 220 53.35 -11.06 -2.26
CA PRO A 220 53.68 -12.43 -2.63
C PRO A 220 54.69 -12.93 -1.62
N GLU A 221 54.40 -14.07 -0.96
CA GLU A 221 55.42 -14.77 -0.18
C GLU A 221 56.66 -14.84 -1.06
N SER A 222 57.75 -14.24 -0.60
CA SER A 222 58.98 -14.23 -1.34
C SER A 222 59.42 -15.69 -1.49
N SER A 223 59.09 -16.31 -2.62
CA SER A 223 59.72 -17.54 -3.05
C SER A 223 61.14 -17.20 -3.46
N TYR A 224 61.98 -16.93 -2.46
CA TYR A 224 63.41 -17.11 -2.53
C TYR A 224 63.67 -18.48 -1.90
N ASP A 225 63.68 -19.50 -2.75
CA ASP A 225 64.49 -20.71 -2.61
C ASP A 225 64.90 -21.16 -4.02
#